data_AF-A0A0N0AWI6-F1
#
_entry.id   AF-A0A0N0AWI6-F1
#
_cell.length_a   1.000
_cell.length_b   1.000
_cell.length_c   1.000
_cell.angle_alpha   90.00
_cell.angle_beta   90.00
_cell.angle_gamma   90.00
#
_symmetry.space_group_name_H-M   'P 1'
#
loop_
_entity.id
_entity.type
_entity.pdbx_description
1 polymer ?
#
loop_
_entity_poly.entity_id
_entity_poly.type
_entity_poly.pdbx_seq_one_letter_code
_entity_poly.pdbx_strand_id
1 'polypeptide(L)'
;MWLTFGTPQADWVRIRARILKRDGYRCTHLDESGVRCAEPASDVDHVLRGDDHRDANLTSLCGWHHRQKSSREGAAARAANWRRHNAKLRRSEKHPWLA
;
A
#
# COMPACT_ATOMS: atom_id res chain seq x y z
N MET A 1 27.66 1.78 -21.19
CA MET A 1 26.53 2.72 -21.34
C MET A 1 25.69 2.62 -20.07
N TRP A 2 25.93 3.51 -19.09
CA TRP A 2 25.28 3.46 -17.78
C TRP A 2 23.98 4.27 -17.85
N LEU A 3 22.85 3.61 -17.61
CA LEU A 3 21.55 4.28 -17.52
C LEU A 3 21.56 5.18 -16.28
N THR A 4 21.27 6.46 -16.47
CA THR A 4 21.03 7.43 -15.40
C THR A 4 19.74 7.06 -14.69
N PHE A 5 19.82 6.22 -13.67
CA PHE A 5 18.71 6.00 -12.74
C PHE A 5 18.54 7.29 -11.93
N GLY A 6 17.52 8.08 -12.27
CA GLY A 6 17.05 9.15 -11.39
C GLY A 6 16.85 8.60 -9.98
N THR A 7 17.24 9.36 -8.97
CA THR A 7 17.10 8.93 -7.58
C THR A 7 15.61 8.76 -7.25
N PRO A 8 15.16 7.59 -6.74
CA PRO A 8 13.74 7.30 -6.48
C PRO A 8 13.06 8.36 -5.61
N GLN A 9 13.84 8.96 -4.70
CA GLN A 9 13.42 10.03 -3.79
C GLN A 9 12.99 11.32 -4.51
N ALA A 10 13.70 11.74 -5.57
CA ALA A 10 13.41 13.01 -6.25
C ALA A 10 12.12 12.94 -7.06
N ASP A 11 11.85 11.78 -7.67
CA ASP A 11 10.64 11.56 -8.43
C ASP A 11 9.41 11.42 -7.52
N TRP A 12 9.56 10.80 -6.34
CA TRP A 12 8.47 10.69 -5.38
C TRP A 12 7.99 12.05 -4.87
N VAL A 13 8.90 12.99 -4.55
CA VAL A 13 8.50 14.34 -4.10
C VAL A 13 7.65 15.05 -5.16
N ARG A 14 8.03 14.93 -6.44
CA ARG A 14 7.30 15.52 -7.57
C ARG A 14 5.94 14.86 -7.77
N ILE A 15 5.90 13.52 -7.74
CA ILE A 15 4.67 12.73 -7.84
C ILE A 15 3.73 13.12 -6.69
N ARG A 16 4.20 13.10 -5.45
CA ARG A 16 3.42 13.45 -4.26
C ARG A 16 2.81 14.86 -4.38
N ALA A 17 3.60 15.86 -4.74
CA ALA A 17 3.10 17.23 -4.92
C ALA A 17 2.01 17.31 -6.00
N ARG A 18 2.21 16.59 -7.11
CA ARG A 18 1.27 16.54 -8.24
C ARG A 18 -0.06 15.87 -7.87
N ILE A 19 -0.02 14.74 -7.15
CA ILE A 19 -1.24 14.03 -6.70
C ILE A 19 -1.99 14.86 -5.65
N LEU A 20 -1.29 15.45 -4.66
CA LEU A 20 -1.95 16.32 -3.68
C LEU A 20 -2.64 17.51 -4.36
N LYS A 21 -1.99 18.13 -5.35
CA LYS A 21 -2.59 19.22 -6.12
C LYS A 21 -3.80 18.75 -6.93
N ARG A 22 -3.71 17.59 -7.60
CA ARG A 22 -4.84 16.98 -8.34
C ARG A 22 -6.05 16.77 -7.44
N ASP A 23 -5.81 16.28 -6.22
CA ASP A 23 -6.87 15.93 -5.28
C ASP A 23 -7.38 17.13 -4.46
N GLY A 24 -6.85 18.33 -4.71
CA GLY A 24 -7.21 19.57 -4.03
C GLY A 24 -6.77 19.61 -2.57
N TYR A 25 -5.69 18.91 -2.22
CA TYR A 25 -5.18 18.75 -0.85
C TYR A 25 -6.22 18.22 0.15
N ARG A 26 -7.28 17.56 -0.33
CA ARG A 26 -8.33 16.97 0.48
C ARG A 26 -8.25 15.45 0.39
N CYS A 27 -8.55 14.76 1.48
CA CYS A 27 -8.66 13.31 1.47
C CYS A 27 -9.66 12.83 0.39
N THR A 28 -9.29 11.80 -0.36
CA THR A 28 -10.12 11.19 -1.41
C THR A 28 -10.97 10.03 -0.90
N HIS A 29 -10.73 9.57 0.33
CA HIS A 29 -11.53 8.51 0.93
C HIS A 29 -13.01 8.89 0.96
N LEU A 30 -13.85 7.97 0.51
CA LEU A 30 -15.30 8.12 0.50
C LEU A 30 -15.87 7.37 1.70
N ASP A 31 -16.83 7.99 2.39
CA ASP A 31 -17.65 7.30 3.36
C ASP A 31 -18.69 6.39 2.68
N GLU A 32 -19.53 5.73 3.48
CA GLU A 32 -20.60 4.84 3.01
C GLU A 32 -21.63 5.56 2.14
N SER A 33 -21.74 6.89 2.27
CA SER A 33 -22.64 7.73 1.47
C SER A 33 -21.97 8.27 0.20
N GLY A 34 -20.70 7.90 -0.06
CA GLY A 34 -19.95 8.37 -1.21
C GLY A 34 -19.40 9.79 -1.06
N VAL A 35 -19.41 10.36 0.15
CA VAL A 35 -18.91 11.72 0.41
C VAL A 35 -17.43 11.66 0.75
N ARG A 36 -16.64 12.55 0.15
CA ARG A 36 -15.21 12.68 0.47
C ARG A 36 -15.03 13.13 1.90
N CYS A 37 -14.10 12.48 2.60
CA CYS A 37 -13.59 12.96 3.88
C CYS A 37 -13.19 14.46 3.78
N ALA A 38 -13.60 15.26 4.77
CA ALA A 38 -13.36 16.70 4.79
C ALA A 38 -11.92 17.06 5.20
N GLU A 39 -11.19 16.12 5.79
CA GLU A 39 -9.85 16.35 6.31
C GLU A 39 -8.81 16.62 5.22
N PRO A 40 -7.79 17.45 5.52
CA PRO A 40 -6.68 17.68 4.60
C PRO A 40 -5.89 16.40 4.37
N ALA A 41 -5.46 16.20 3.12
CA ALA A 41 -4.56 15.10 2.78
C ALA A 41 -3.11 15.47 3.16
N SER A 42 -2.48 14.59 3.94
CA SER A 42 -1.07 14.68 4.33
C SER A 42 -0.19 13.73 3.53
N ASP A 43 -0.77 12.63 3.05
CA ASP A 43 -0.04 11.49 2.51
C ASP A 43 -0.59 11.11 1.13
N VAL A 44 0.29 10.57 0.30
CA VAL A 44 -0.08 9.94 -0.98
C VAL A 44 0.29 8.47 -0.86
N ASP A 45 -0.66 7.61 -1.17
CA ASP A 45 -0.53 6.16 -1.05
C ASP A 45 -1.00 5.49 -2.35
N HIS A 46 -0.55 4.27 -2.59
CA HIS A 46 -0.98 3.46 -3.71
C HIS A 46 -2.34 2.85 -3.44
N VAL A 47 -3.27 2.92 -4.40
CA VAL A 47 -4.57 2.23 -4.34
C VAL A 47 -4.36 0.71 -4.38
N LEU A 48 -3.57 0.25 -5.35
CA LEU A 48 -3.06 -1.11 -5.45
C LEU A 48 -1.56 -1.10 -5.17
N ARG A 49 -1.12 -1.96 -4.24
CA ARG A 49 0.28 -2.07 -3.85
C ARG A 49 1.18 -2.44 -5.04
N GLY A 50 2.38 -1.87 -5.07
CA GLY A 50 3.43 -2.16 -6.05
C GLY A 50 4.20 -0.89 -6.43
N ASP A 51 4.97 -0.97 -7.51
CA ASP A 51 5.80 0.14 -8.00
C ASP A 51 5.12 0.97 -9.10
N ASP A 52 3.81 0.79 -9.27
CA ASP A 52 3.02 1.54 -10.25
C ASP A 52 2.66 2.93 -9.72
N HIS A 53 3.42 3.92 -10.17
CA HIS A 53 3.26 5.33 -9.81
C HIS A 53 2.40 6.14 -10.79
N ARG A 54 1.60 5.48 -11.64
CA ARG A 54 0.62 6.18 -12.47
C ARG A 54 -0.45 6.82 -11.59
N ASP A 55 -0.95 7.97 -12.01
CA ASP A 55 -1.95 8.75 -11.29
C ASP A 55 -3.18 7.94 -10.87
N ALA A 56 -3.64 7.05 -11.74
CA ALA A 56 -4.79 6.20 -11.48
C ALA A 56 -4.58 5.23 -10.31
N ASN A 57 -3.33 4.91 -9.97
CA ASN A 57 -2.98 4.05 -8.85
C ASN A 57 -2.57 4.82 -7.60
N LEU A 58 -2.63 6.16 -7.60
CA LEU A 58 -2.24 6.99 -6.47
C LEU A 58 -3.42 7.77 -5.91
N THR A 59 -3.47 7.88 -4.59
CA THR A 59 -4.57 8.52 -3.88
C THR A 59 -4.08 9.37 -2.70
N SER A 60 -4.69 10.53 -2.50
CA SER A 60 -4.36 11.45 -1.40
C SER A 60 -5.21 11.15 -0.17
N LEU A 61 -4.57 10.82 0.95
CA LEU A 61 -5.24 10.44 2.20
C LEU A 61 -4.86 11.38 3.34
N CYS A 62 -5.81 11.61 4.25
CA CYS A 62 -5.49 12.18 5.56
C CYS A 62 -4.78 11.14 6.42
N GLY A 63 -4.06 11.58 7.44
CA GLY A 63 -3.28 10.69 8.30
C GLY A 63 -4.09 9.60 8.99
N TRP A 64 -5.39 9.79 9.25
CA TRP A 64 -6.24 8.73 9.82
C TRP A 64 -6.53 7.62 8.82
N HIS A 65 -7.03 7.96 7.63
CA HIS A 65 -7.33 6.98 6.57
C HIS A 65 -6.07 6.28 6.07
N HIS A 66 -4.95 6.99 5.99
CA HIS A 66 -3.66 6.41 5.62
C HIS A 66 -3.20 5.33 6.61
N ARG A 67 -3.29 5.60 7.92
CA ARG A 67 -2.98 4.61 8.98
C ARG A 67 -3.92 3.41 8.93
N GLN A 68 -5.22 3.64 8.70
CA GLN A 68 -6.20 2.55 8.60
C GLN A 68 -5.88 1.62 7.42
N LYS A 69 -5.58 2.18 6.24
CA LYS A 69 -5.14 1.41 5.07
C LYS A 69 -3.86 0.63 5.36
N SER A 70 -2.82 1.31 5.86
CA SER A 70 -1.55 0.69 6.21
C SER A 70 -1.72 -0.48 7.19
N SER A 71 -2.57 -0.32 8.20
CA SER A 71 -2.87 -1.38 9.19
C SER A 71 -3.55 -2.58 8.54
N ARG A 72 -4.58 -2.37 7.71
CA ARG A 72 -5.29 -3.43 6.98
C ARG A 72 -4.34 -4.22 6.09
N GLU A 73 -3.48 -3.52 5.36
CA GLU A 73 -2.52 -4.15 4.45
C GLU A 73 -1.42 -4.91 5.21
N GLY A 74 -0.91 -4.36 6.29
CA GLY A 74 0.05 -5.04 7.17
C GLY A 74 -0.56 -6.32 7.77
N ALA A 75 -1.81 -6.26 8.22
CA ALA A 75 -2.54 -7.43 8.72
C ALA A 75 -2.72 -8.50 7.63
N ALA A 76 -3.10 -8.09 6.41
CA ALA A 76 -3.23 -8.99 5.27
C ALA A 76 -1.90 -9.67 4.91
N ALA A 77 -0.80 -8.90 4.89
CA ALA A 77 0.54 -9.42 4.63
C ALA A 77 0.99 -10.42 5.71
N ARG A 78 0.75 -10.10 7.00
CA ARG A 78 1.03 -11.00 8.12
C ARG A 78 0.23 -12.31 8.01
N ALA A 79 -1.06 -12.22 7.72
CA ALA A 79 -1.91 -13.39 7.54
C ALA A 79 -1.45 -14.26 6.36
N ALA A 80 -1.08 -13.64 5.23
CA ALA A 80 -0.54 -14.36 4.08
C ALA A 80 0.78 -15.07 4.41
N ASN A 81 1.69 -14.41 5.14
CA ASN A 81 2.94 -15.01 5.60
C ASN A 81 2.67 -16.21 6.52
N TRP A 82 1.78 -16.06 7.50
CA TRP A 82 1.40 -17.14 8.43
C TRP A 82 0.83 -18.36 7.70
N ARG A 83 -0.07 -18.16 6.72
CA ARG A 83 -0.60 -19.25 5.88
C ARG A 83 0.50 -19.97 5.11
N ARG A 84 1.43 -19.22 4.49
CA ARG A 84 2.59 -19.79 3.77
C ARG A 84 3.49 -20.61 4.69
N HIS A 85 3.75 -20.12 5.91
CA HIS A 85 4.57 -20.80 6.89
C HIS A 85 3.91 -22.11 7.36
N ASN A 86 2.64 -22.05 7.76
CA ASN A 86 1.91 -23.24 8.23
C ASN A 86 1.71 -24.29 7.14
N ALA A 87 1.55 -23.89 5.88
CA ALA A 87 1.50 -24.83 4.75
C ALA A 87 2.81 -25.63 4.61
N LYS A 88 3.96 -25.03 4.92
CA LYS A 88 5.25 -25.75 4.96
C LYS A 88 5.33 -26.69 6.16
N LEU A 89 4.87 -26.27 7.33
CA LEU A 89 4.85 -27.12 8.54
C LEU A 89 3.90 -28.32 8.42
N ARG A 90 2.76 -28.18 7.74
CA ARG A 90 1.87 -29.33 7.47
C ARG A 90 2.48 -30.36 6.52
N ARG A 91 3.58 -30.03 5.84
CA ARG A 91 4.34 -30.93 4.97
C ARG A 91 5.40 -31.74 5.74
N SER A 92 5.48 -31.62 7.06
CA SER A 92 6.39 -32.41 7.89
C SER A 92 5.98 -33.89 7.96
N GLU A 93 6.55 -34.64 7.02
CA GLU A 93 7.04 -36.03 7.05
C GLU A 93 6.21 -37.13 7.74
N LYS A 94 5.81 -38.13 6.93
CA LYS A 94 5.75 -39.51 7.41
C LYS A 94 7.18 -39.89 7.81
N HIS A 95 7.46 -39.87 9.11
CA HIS A 95 8.74 -40.32 9.62
C HIS A 95 8.95 -41.79 9.27
N PRO A 96 10.09 -42.18 8.67
CA PRO A 96 10.33 -43.53 8.15
C PRO A 96 10.38 -44.62 9.22
N TRP A 97 10.30 -44.28 10.51
CA TRP A 97 10.23 -45.23 11.63
C TRP A 97 8.83 -45.36 12.27
N LEU A 98 7.83 -44.63 11.75
CA LEU A 98 6.43 -44.64 12.23
C LEU A 98 5.52 -45.51 11.33
N ALA A 99 6.03 -46.67 10.88
CA ALA A 99 5.28 -47.69 10.13
C ALA A 99 5.07 -48.93 10.99
#